data_AF-A0A2U3IAF7-F1
#
_entry.id   AF-A0A2U3IAF7-F1
#
_cell.length_a   1.000
_cell.length_b   1.000
_cell.length_c   1.000
_cell.angle_alpha   90.00
_cell.angle_beta   90.00
_cell.angle_gamma   90.00
#
_symmetry.space_group_name_H-M   'P 1'
#
loop_
_entity.id
_entity.type
_entity.pdbx_description
1 polymer ?
#
loop_
_entity_poly.entity_id
_entity_poly.type
_entity_poly.pdbx_seq_one_letter_code
_entity_poly.pdbx_strand_id
1 'polypeptide(L)'
;MKGQRYELFSMLVEAAKAGLGIALVPRFLVAHELRSRELMRPFELSPPSDKGYYVVYPERKQNSPLLRTFEHWLLNTAQSYIENEE
;
A
#
# COMPACT_ATOMS: atom_id res chain seq x y z
N MET A 1 -10.54 18.82 13.89
CA MET A 1 -9.15 18.57 13.45
C MET A 1 -8.69 19.75 12.61
N LYS A 2 -7.69 20.52 13.06
CA LYS A 2 -7.01 21.55 12.25
C LYS A 2 -5.70 20.94 11.73
N GLY A 3 -5.44 21.04 10.43
CA GLY A 3 -4.24 20.49 9.78
C GLY A 3 -4.42 20.37 8.26
N GLN A 4 -3.31 20.33 7.52
CA GLN A 4 -3.34 20.05 6.07
C GLN A 4 -3.82 18.62 5.85
N ARG A 5 -4.77 18.45 4.93
CA ARG A 5 -5.33 17.16 4.54
C ARG A 5 -4.97 16.90 3.09
N TYR A 6 -4.49 15.71 2.83
CA TYR A 6 -4.16 15.26 1.50
C TYR A 6 -5.01 14.05 1.19
N GLU A 7 -5.60 14.03 0.00
CA GLU A 7 -6.54 12.99 -0.42
C GLU A 7 -5.82 11.73 -0.94
N LEU A 8 -4.55 11.86 -1.34
CA LEU A 8 -3.75 10.78 -1.92
C LEU A 8 -2.56 10.42 -1.05
N PHE A 9 -2.23 9.13 -0.99
CA PHE A 9 -1.02 8.66 -0.29
C PHE A 9 0.26 9.27 -0.86
N SER A 10 0.36 9.45 -2.18
CA SER A 10 1.52 10.10 -2.81
C SER A 10 1.78 11.51 -2.27
N MET A 11 0.72 12.29 -2.04
CA MET A 11 0.84 13.62 -1.46
C MET A 11 1.25 13.57 0.02
N LEU A 12 0.75 12.59 0.78
CA LEU A 12 1.16 12.37 2.17
C LEU A 12 2.65 11.99 2.27
N VAL A 13 3.14 11.15 1.35
CA VAL A 13 4.54 10.73 1.27
C VAL A 13 5.43 11.94 1.00
N GLU A 14 5.09 12.78 0.01
CA GLU A 14 5.86 13.99 -0.28
C GLU A 14 5.81 15.01 0.87
N ALA A 15 4.67 15.16 1.55
CA ALA A 15 4.57 16.02 2.72
C ALA A 15 5.47 15.54 3.89
N ALA A 16 5.53 14.22 4.12
CA ALA A 16 6.42 13.63 5.12
C ALA A 16 7.89 13.84 4.75
N LYS A 17 8.27 13.63 3.48
CA LYS A 17 9.62 13.88 2.97
C LYS A 17 10.03 15.35 3.12
N ALA A 18 9.09 16.27 2.94
CA ALA A 18 9.29 17.71 3.14
C ALA A 18 9.35 18.13 4.63
N GLY A 19 9.25 17.20 5.57
CA GLY A 19 9.32 17.48 7.01
C GLY A 19 8.05 18.12 7.59
N LEU A 20 6.91 17.99 6.91
CA LEU A 20 5.63 18.57 7.36
C LEU A 20 4.92 17.72 8.43
N GLY A 21 5.47 16.57 8.81
CA GLY A 21 4.96 15.72 9.89
C GLY A 21 5.15 14.23 9.65
N ILE A 22 4.27 13.43 10.24
CA ILE A 22 4.23 11.96 10.11
C ILE A 22 3.05 11.57 9.23
N ALA A 23 3.26 10.64 8.29
CA ALA A 23 2.21 10.08 7.43
C ALA A 23 1.93 8.61 7.77
N LEU A 24 0.65 8.25 7.84
CA LEU A 24 0.21 6.86 7.93
C LEU A 24 -0.19 6.39 6.52
N VAL A 25 0.60 5.50 5.94
CA VAL A 25 0.44 5.00 4.56
C VAL A 25 0.73 3.50 4.48
N PRO A 26 0.20 2.79 3.47
CA PRO A 26 0.62 1.42 3.17
C PRO A 26 2.13 1.35 2.90
N ARG A 27 2.83 0.43 3.57
CA ARG A 27 4.30 0.36 3.51
C ARG A 27 4.83 0.10 2.11
N PHE A 28 4.20 -0.76 1.33
CA PHE A 28 4.63 -1.04 -0.05
C PHE A 28 4.70 0.21 -0.93
N LEU A 29 3.97 1.28 -0.59
CA LEU A 29 4.03 2.56 -1.32
C LEU A 29 5.26 3.40 -0.99
N VAL A 30 5.97 3.12 0.11
CA VAL A 30 7.15 3.87 0.57
C VAL A 30 8.41 3.01 0.69
N ALA A 31 8.41 1.84 0.07
CA ALA A 31 9.52 0.89 0.17
C ALA A 31 10.82 1.48 -0.40
N HIS A 32 10.75 2.35 -1.41
CA HIS A 32 11.92 3.02 -1.98
C HIS A 32 12.50 4.04 -0.99
N GLU A 33 11.66 4.92 -0.46
CA GLU A 33 12.00 6.00 0.45
C GLU A 33 12.59 5.47 1.76
N LEU A 34 12.09 4.31 2.22
CA LEU A 34 12.66 3.61 3.37
C LEU A 34 14.06 3.04 3.07
N ARG A 35 14.29 2.51 1.85
CA ARG A 35 15.62 2.01 1.44
C ARG A 35 16.62 3.13 1.20
N SER A 36 16.19 4.25 0.60
CA SER A 36 17.02 5.44 0.35
C SER A 36 17.26 6.28 1.61
N ARG A 37 16.54 5.99 2.71
CA ARG A 37 16.52 6.76 3.96
C ARG A 37 16.00 8.18 3.81
N GLU A 38 15.22 8.45 2.76
CA GLU A 38 14.43 9.68 2.64
C GLU A 38 13.28 9.71 3.65
N LEU A 39 12.77 8.52 4.01
CA LEU A 39 11.83 8.33 5.10
C LEU A 39 12.35 7.29 6.09
N MET A 40 11.89 7.39 7.32
CA MET A 40 12.10 6.37 8.35
C MET A 40 10.77 6.02 9.02
N ARG A 41 10.67 4.80 9.56
CA ARG A 41 9.53 4.36 10.36
C ARG A 41 9.76 4.79 11.82
N PRO A 42 8.99 5.75 12.37
CA PRO A 42 9.24 6.25 13.73
C PRO A 42 8.80 5.27 14.83
N PHE A 43 7.90 4.33 14.54
CA PHE A 43 7.36 3.37 15.52
C PHE A 43 7.32 1.97 14.93
N GLU A 44 7.65 0.96 15.74
CA GLU A 44 7.48 -0.46 15.36
C GLU A 44 6.01 -0.94 15.45
N LEU A 45 5.06 -0.08 15.11
CA LEU A 45 3.64 -0.40 15.10
C LEU A 45 3.16 -0.72 13.68
N SER A 46 2.52 -1.87 13.49
CA SER A 46 1.78 -2.24 12.27
C SER A 46 0.38 -2.71 12.70
N PRO A 47 -0.52 -1.78 13.05
CA PRO A 47 -1.86 -2.19 13.49
C PRO A 47 -2.57 -2.88 12.32
N PRO A 48 -3.27 -4.01 12.57
CA PRO A 48 -4.10 -4.63 11.54
C PRO A 48 -5.16 -3.64 11.09
N SER A 49 -5.40 -3.58 9.79
CA SER A 49 -6.52 -2.82 9.23
C SER A 49 -7.69 -3.77 8.96
N ASP A 50 -8.90 -3.27 9.22
CA ASP A 50 -10.15 -3.85 8.78
C ASP A 50 -10.40 -3.69 7.27
N LYS A 51 -9.52 -2.97 6.56
CA LYS A 51 -9.61 -2.69 5.13
C LYS A 51 -8.54 -3.45 4.36
N GLY A 52 -8.90 -3.88 3.15
CA GLY A 52 -8.02 -4.58 2.22
C GLY A 52 -8.04 -3.99 0.81
N TYR A 53 -7.10 -4.45 -0.01
CA TYR A 53 -7.11 -4.21 -1.46
C TYR A 53 -7.82 -5.36 -2.16
N TYR A 54 -8.73 -5.03 -3.08
CA TYR A 54 -9.56 -6.02 -3.77
C TYR A 54 -9.41 -5.88 -5.28
N VAL A 55 -9.37 -7.02 -5.95
CA VAL A 55 -9.51 -7.10 -7.41
C VAL A 55 -11.00 -7.22 -7.71
N VAL A 56 -11.54 -6.28 -8.48
CA VAL A 56 -12.95 -6.28 -8.87
C VAL A 56 -13.08 -6.22 -10.39
N TYR A 57 -13.97 -7.03 -10.93
CA TYR A 57 -14.27 -7.06 -12.36
C TYR A 57 -15.75 -7.36 -12.60
N PRO A 58 -16.33 -6.92 -13.74
CA PRO A 58 -17.72 -7.23 -14.06
C PRO A 58 -17.96 -8.74 -14.16
N GLU A 59 -19.09 -9.20 -13.64
CA GLU A 59 -19.46 -10.62 -13.58
C GLU A 59 -19.38 -11.33 -14.95
N ARG A 60 -19.75 -10.65 -16.03
CA ARG A 60 -19.62 -11.18 -17.40
C ARG A 60 -18.21 -11.62 -17.79
N LYS A 61 -17.17 -11.13 -17.09
CA LYS A 61 -15.78 -11.48 -17.35
C LYS A 61 -15.24 -12.58 -16.42
N GLN A 62 -16.03 -13.10 -15.47
CA GLN A 62 -15.60 -14.08 -14.47
C GLN A 62 -14.95 -15.36 -15.04
N ASN A 63 -15.32 -15.74 -16.26
CA ASN A 63 -14.81 -16.94 -16.92
C ASN A 63 -13.69 -16.65 -17.92
N SER A 64 -13.16 -15.43 -17.97
CA SER A 64 -12.01 -15.11 -18.81
C SER A 64 -10.75 -15.82 -18.29
N PRO A 65 -10.10 -16.69 -19.08
CA PRO A 65 -8.87 -17.35 -18.65
C PRO A 65 -7.76 -16.35 -18.33
N LEU A 66 -7.67 -15.25 -19.11
CA LEU A 66 -6.72 -14.17 -18.88
C LEU A 66 -6.90 -13.51 -17.52
N LEU A 67 -8.15 -13.24 -17.12
CA LEU A 67 -8.42 -12.67 -15.79
C LEU A 67 -8.08 -13.65 -14.68
N ARG A 68 -8.40 -14.93 -14.83
CA ARG A 68 -8.04 -15.96 -13.84
C ARG A 68 -6.52 -16.06 -13.66
N THR A 69 -5.76 -16.02 -14.75
CA THR A 69 -4.29 -16.02 -14.70
C THR A 69 -3.78 -14.77 -13.98
N PHE A 70 -4.31 -13.59 -14.30
CA PHE A 70 -3.92 -12.34 -13.64
C PHE A 70 -4.27 -12.31 -12.15
N GLU A 71 -5.49 -12.72 -11.80
CA GLU A 71 -5.96 -12.81 -10.41
C GLU A 71 -5.07 -13.75 -9.59
N HIS A 72 -4.78 -14.94 -10.13
CA HIS A 72 -3.92 -15.90 -9.46
C HIS A 72 -2.50 -15.35 -9.26
N TRP A 73 -1.91 -14.74 -10.29
CA TRP A 73 -0.60 -14.10 -10.18
C TRP A 73 -0.60 -12.97 -9.13
N LEU A 74 -1.62 -12.13 -9.11
CA LEU A 74 -1.71 -10.99 -8.20
C LEU A 74 -1.89 -11.43 -6.75
N LEU A 75 -2.74 -12.42 -6.50
CA LEU A 75 -2.93 -13.01 -5.17
C LEU A 75 -1.64 -13.67 -4.65
N ASN A 76 -0.94 -14.43 -5.50
CA ASN A 76 0.35 -15.01 -5.12
C ASN A 76 1.39 -13.92 -4.82
N THR A 77 1.43 -12.85 -5.63
CA THR A 77 2.34 -11.72 -5.40
C THR A 77 2.04 -11.02 -4.07
N ALA A 78 0.76 -10.80 -3.76
CA ALA A 78 0.33 -10.21 -2.50
C ALA A 78 0.65 -11.11 -1.29
N GLN A 79 0.45 -12.43 -1.42
CA GLN A 79 0.80 -13.40 -0.40
C GLN A 79 2.32 -13.40 -0.14
N SER A 80 3.15 -13.46 -1.19
CA SER A 80 4.60 -13.38 -1.04
C SER A 80 5.06 -12.05 -0.44
N TYR A 81 4.37 -10.94 -0.71
CA TYR A 81 4.69 -9.67 -0.05
C TYR A 81 4.47 -9.72 1.47
N ILE A 82 3.36 -10.33 1.91
CA ILE A 82 3.05 -10.51 3.34
C ILE A 82 4.05 -11.45 4.01
N GLU A 83 4.37 -12.58 3.38
CA GLU A 83 5.31 -13.59 3.92
C GLU A 83 6.74 -13.06 4.05
N ASN A 84 7.19 -12.20 3.14
CA ASN A 84 8.51 -11.57 3.24
C ASN A 84 8.56 -10.46 4.31
N GLU A 85 7.44 -10.12 4.95
CA GLU A 85 7.35 -9.13 6.03
C GLU A 85 7.22 -9.75 7.43
N GLU A 86 6.92 -11.06 7.55
CA GLU A 86 7.04 -11.81 8.82
C GLU A 86 8.49 -12.23 9.10
#